data_AF-A0A837JCS8-F1
#
_entry.id   AF-A0A837JCS8-F1
#
_cell.length_a   1.000
_cell.length_b   1.000
_cell.length_c   1.000
_cell.angle_alpha   90.00
_cell.angle_beta   90.00
_cell.angle_gamma   90.00
#
_symmetry.space_group_name_H-M   'P 1'
#
loop_
_entity.id
_entity.type
_entity.pdbx_description
1 polymer ?
#
loop_
_entity_poly.entity_id
_entity_poly.type
_entity_poly.pdbx_seq_one_letter_code
_entity_poly.pdbx_strand_id
1 'polypeptide(L)'
;MNFTNIPALESKMDRQNVLVAFFTIQYGECNIECVYSKIMRKFLFAIVDRNIGFTCSLNGIYANTYINHREALTALTQCRNHGRWDPTHFYEVLNNNLPNVNISEVTTTEYRAVSDLAVSNFEDRIYFNHWRKRKISDRQTDKTIELLGYEVLKFCQNTGITPVYFPYPTDRTIAIMKDFKLDYKNHNAID
;
A
#
# COMPACT_ATOMS: atom_id res chain seq x y z
N MET A 1 -13.66 -7.37 -1.27
CA MET A 1 -14.59 -6.23 -1.33
C MET A 1 -14.27 -5.40 -2.57
N ASN A 2 -15.27 -4.80 -3.24
CA ASN A 2 -15.04 -3.90 -4.37
C ASN A 2 -14.96 -2.44 -3.92
N PHE A 3 -13.87 -1.78 -4.27
CA PHE A 3 -13.63 -0.36 -4.06
C PHE A 3 -14.25 0.45 -5.20
N THR A 4 -15.58 0.58 -5.19
CA THR A 4 -16.33 1.29 -6.23
C THR A 4 -15.94 2.77 -6.38
N ASN A 5 -15.41 3.38 -5.31
CA ASN A 5 -15.00 4.79 -5.32
C ASN A 5 -13.49 4.99 -5.56
N ILE A 6 -12.71 3.92 -5.80
CA ILE A 6 -11.30 4.10 -6.19
C ILE A 6 -11.12 4.98 -7.44
N PRO A 7 -11.95 4.89 -8.50
CA PRO A 7 -11.78 5.74 -9.68
C PRO A 7 -11.98 7.22 -9.37
N ALA A 8 -12.80 7.56 -8.37
CA ALA A 8 -13.00 8.94 -7.94
C ALA A 8 -11.74 9.52 -7.28
N LEU A 9 -11.07 8.73 -6.43
CA LEU A 9 -9.78 9.09 -5.86
C LEU A 9 -8.72 9.24 -6.94
N GLU A 10 -8.60 8.27 -7.86
CA GLU A 10 -7.60 8.29 -8.94
C GLU A 10 -7.81 9.48 -9.88
N SER A 11 -9.07 9.80 -10.21
CA SER A 11 -9.41 11.00 -11.00
C SER A 11 -9.10 12.30 -10.25
N LYS A 12 -9.18 12.31 -8.91
CA LYS A 12 -8.76 13.46 -8.08
C LYS A 12 -7.24 13.61 -8.10
N MET A 13 -6.51 12.50 -7.98
CA MET A 13 -5.04 12.46 -8.09
C MET A 13 -4.56 12.99 -9.44
N ASP A 14 -5.20 12.57 -10.54
CA ASP A 14 -4.89 13.07 -11.89
C ASP A 14 -5.04 14.59 -12.00
N ARG A 15 -6.18 15.13 -11.53
CA ARG A 15 -6.45 16.57 -11.56
C ARG A 15 -5.48 17.40 -10.74
N GLN A 16 -4.92 16.82 -9.68
CA GLN A 16 -3.98 17.48 -8.77
C GLN A 16 -2.51 17.14 -9.07
N ASN A 17 -2.24 16.36 -10.12
CA ASN A 17 -0.91 15.87 -10.47
C ASN A 17 -0.20 15.15 -9.30
N VAL A 18 -0.96 14.35 -8.55
CA VAL A 18 -0.48 13.55 -7.42
C VAL A 18 -0.25 12.11 -7.90
N LEU A 19 0.95 11.58 -7.70
CA LEU A 19 1.31 10.21 -8.09
C LEU A 19 1.08 9.23 -6.94
N VAL A 20 1.39 9.69 -5.72
CA VAL A 20 1.19 8.93 -4.50
C VAL A 20 0.48 9.83 -3.49
N ALA A 21 -0.78 9.51 -3.22
CA ALA A 21 -1.62 10.31 -2.35
C ALA A 21 -1.32 10.02 -0.89
N PHE A 22 -1.25 11.07 -0.08
CA PHE A 22 -1.36 11.00 1.36
C PHE A 22 -2.68 11.65 1.79
N PHE A 23 -3.39 11.00 2.71
CA PHE A 23 -4.61 11.53 3.32
C PHE A 23 -4.90 10.82 4.64
N THR A 24 -5.74 11.44 5.47
CA THR A 24 -6.20 10.86 6.73
C THR A 24 -7.70 10.62 6.66
N ILE A 25 -8.15 9.49 7.19
CA ILE A 25 -9.57 9.23 7.45
C ILE A 25 -9.80 9.00 8.94
N GLN A 26 -10.98 9.34 9.41
CA GLN A 26 -11.44 8.98 10.75
C GLN A 26 -12.17 7.63 10.67
N TYR A 27 -11.76 6.68 11.51
CA TYR A 27 -12.45 5.40 11.68
C TYR A 27 -12.82 5.19 13.14
N GLY A 28 -14.08 5.51 13.47
CA GLY A 28 -14.54 5.60 14.85
C GLY A 28 -13.74 6.67 15.61
N GLU A 29 -13.02 6.26 16.64
CA GLU A 29 -12.21 7.16 17.47
C GLU A 29 -10.76 7.31 17.00
N CYS A 30 -10.32 6.53 16.00
CA CYS A 30 -8.94 6.56 15.53
C CYS A 30 -8.78 7.37 14.24
N ASN A 31 -7.64 8.05 14.13
CA ASN A 31 -7.15 8.59 12.86
C ASN A 31 -6.32 7.55 12.13
N ILE A 32 -6.63 7.33 10.86
CA ILE A 32 -5.92 6.41 9.98
C ILE A 32 -5.23 7.22 8.88
N GLU A 33 -3.91 7.25 8.92
CA GLU A 33 -3.09 7.81 7.85
C GLU A 33 -2.98 6.79 6.72
N CYS A 34 -3.20 7.28 5.50
CA CYS A 34 -3.29 6.46 4.30
C CYS A 34 -2.30 6.99 3.27
N VAL A 35 -1.44 6.09 2.77
CA VAL A 35 -0.64 6.33 1.57
C VAL A 35 -1.20 5.46 0.45
N TYR A 36 -1.53 6.04 -0.70
CA TYR A 36 -2.04 5.31 -1.87
C TYR A 36 -1.20 5.58 -3.11
N SER A 37 -0.63 4.52 -3.70
CA SER A 37 -0.05 4.58 -5.04
C SER A 37 -1.08 4.15 -6.08
N LYS A 38 -1.40 5.05 -7.01
CA LYS A 38 -2.30 4.78 -8.15
C LYS A 38 -1.69 3.76 -9.12
N ILE A 39 -0.39 3.86 -9.38
CA ILE A 39 0.30 2.99 -10.35
C ILE A 39 0.41 1.55 -9.83
N MET A 40 0.62 1.38 -8.53
CA MET A 40 0.64 0.05 -7.89
C MET A 40 -0.75 -0.43 -7.46
N ARG A 41 -1.72 0.48 -7.39
CA ARG A 41 -3.04 0.29 -6.76
C ARG A 41 -2.92 -0.30 -5.36
N LYS A 42 -2.10 0.36 -4.54
CA LYS A 42 -1.68 -0.14 -3.24
C LYS A 42 -1.87 0.92 -2.16
N PHE A 43 -2.48 0.50 -1.05
CA PHE A 43 -2.54 1.25 0.19
C PHE A 43 -1.51 0.79 1.22
N LEU A 44 -1.03 1.75 1.98
CA LEU A 44 -0.40 1.57 3.29
C LEU A 44 -1.23 2.34 4.31
N PHE A 45 -1.47 1.73 5.46
CA PHE A 45 -2.25 2.33 6.53
C PHE A 45 -1.44 2.37 7.82
N ALA A 46 -1.55 3.48 8.54
CA ALA A 46 -1.07 3.63 9.90
C ALA A 46 -2.22 4.07 10.81
N ILE A 47 -2.40 3.37 11.92
CA ILE A 47 -3.33 3.69 12.99
C ILE A 47 -2.57 4.54 14.01
N VAL A 48 -2.69 5.87 13.89
CA VAL A 48 -1.78 6.84 14.52
C VAL A 48 -1.65 6.62 16.03
N ASP A 49 -2.78 6.53 16.74
CA ASP A 49 -2.81 6.46 18.21
C ASP A 49 -2.33 5.11 18.77
N ARG A 50 -2.03 4.15 17.89
CA ARG A 50 -1.71 2.77 18.27
C ARG A 50 -0.37 2.28 17.74
N ASN A 51 0.30 3.09 16.91
CA ASN A 51 1.60 2.77 16.32
C ASN A 51 1.62 1.40 15.62
N ILE A 52 0.54 1.07 14.89
CA ILE A 52 0.35 -0.17 14.15
C ILE A 52 -0.14 0.16 12.75
N GLY A 53 0.22 -0.64 11.75
CA GLY A 53 -0.26 -0.45 10.39
C GLY A 53 -0.46 -1.77 9.65
N PHE A 54 -0.96 -1.67 8.41
CA PHE A 54 -1.14 -2.81 7.51
C PHE A 54 -1.17 -2.32 6.06
N THR A 55 -1.11 -3.26 5.10
CA THR A 55 -1.19 -2.94 3.67
C THR A 55 -2.46 -3.50 3.04
N CYS A 56 -2.85 -2.94 1.90
CA CYS A 56 -3.92 -3.48 1.07
C CYS A 56 -3.60 -3.25 -0.41
N SER A 57 -3.57 -4.31 -1.21
CA SER A 57 -3.33 -4.25 -2.65
C SER A 57 -4.64 -4.51 -3.39
N LEU A 58 -4.96 -3.68 -4.39
CA LEU A 58 -6.13 -3.89 -5.24
C LEU A 58 -5.75 -4.69 -6.50
N ASN A 59 -6.61 -5.63 -6.88
CA ASN A 59 -6.58 -6.25 -8.20
C ASN A 59 -7.76 -5.71 -9.01
N GLY A 60 -7.49 -4.75 -9.90
CA GLY A 60 -8.54 -3.91 -10.49
C GLY A 60 -9.18 -3.03 -9.40
N ILE A 61 -10.48 -3.22 -9.15
CA ILE A 61 -11.19 -2.56 -8.04
C ILE A 61 -11.38 -3.48 -6.82
N TYR A 62 -10.97 -4.74 -6.90
CA TYR A 62 -11.17 -5.71 -5.83
C TYR A 62 -10.02 -5.62 -4.80
N ALA A 63 -10.38 -5.52 -3.53
CA ALA A 63 -9.49 -5.68 -2.39
C ALA A 63 -9.75 -7.03 -1.70
N ASN A 64 -8.68 -7.76 -1.37
CA ASN A 64 -8.77 -8.81 -0.37
C ASN A 64 -8.89 -8.14 1.01
N THR A 65 -9.99 -8.42 1.72
CA THR A 65 -10.26 -7.80 3.03
C THR A 65 -9.56 -8.53 4.19
N TYR A 66 -8.79 -9.58 3.88
CA TYR A 66 -7.95 -10.24 4.85
C TYR A 66 -6.75 -9.36 5.23
N ILE A 67 -6.73 -8.89 6.48
CA ILE A 67 -5.59 -8.20 7.07
C ILE A 67 -4.76 -9.24 7.83
N ASN A 68 -3.60 -9.60 7.30
CA ASN A 68 -2.68 -10.58 7.91
C ASN A 68 -1.88 -9.99 9.08
N HIS A 69 -2.52 -9.22 9.96
CA HIS A 69 -1.89 -8.56 11.10
C HIS A 69 -2.87 -8.51 12.27
N ARG A 70 -2.71 -9.44 13.22
CA ARG A 70 -3.65 -9.60 14.34
C ARG A 70 -3.78 -8.34 15.19
N GLU A 71 -2.67 -7.64 15.42
CA GLU A 71 -2.66 -6.39 16.18
C GLU A 71 -3.42 -5.28 15.44
N ALA A 72 -3.23 -5.15 14.12
CA ALA A 72 -4.01 -4.20 13.31
C ALA A 72 -5.51 -4.50 13.35
N LEU A 73 -5.91 -5.78 13.27
CA LEU A 73 -7.29 -6.19 13.45
C LEU A 73 -7.84 -5.82 14.83
N THR A 74 -7.06 -6.07 15.88
CA THR A 74 -7.45 -5.74 17.26
C THR A 74 -7.61 -4.22 17.42
N ALA A 75 -6.66 -3.45 16.88
CA ALA A 75 -6.69 -2.00 16.87
C ALA A 75 -7.93 -1.47 16.16
N LEU A 76 -8.25 -1.95 14.96
CA LEU A 76 -9.46 -1.56 14.23
C LEU A 76 -10.74 -1.95 14.98
N THR A 77 -10.76 -3.09 15.67
CA THR A 77 -11.89 -3.48 16.53
C THR A 77 -12.13 -2.44 17.61
N GLN A 78 -11.06 -2.03 18.29
CA GLN A 78 -11.12 -1.08 19.39
C GLN A 78 -11.45 0.34 18.91
N CYS A 79 -10.90 0.76 17.77
CA CYS A 79 -11.19 2.05 17.14
C CYS A 79 -12.68 2.23 16.83
N ARG A 80 -13.37 1.16 16.42
CA ARG A 80 -14.80 1.20 16.11
C ARG A 80 -15.65 1.55 17.33
N ASN A 81 -15.24 1.12 18.53
CA ASN A 81 -15.91 1.38 19.81
C ASN A 81 -17.41 0.96 19.92
N HIS A 82 -17.95 0.18 18.96
CA HIS A 82 -19.30 -0.41 19.02
C HIS A 82 -19.52 -1.50 17.93
N GLY A 83 -20.49 -2.39 18.15
CA GLY A 83 -20.93 -3.40 17.16
C GLY A 83 -20.17 -4.73 17.21
N ARG A 84 -20.62 -5.70 16.39
CA ARG A 84 -19.92 -6.97 16.22
C ARG A 84 -18.68 -6.78 15.35
N TRP A 85 -17.64 -7.57 15.64
CA TRP A 85 -16.41 -7.56 14.86
C TRP A 85 -16.68 -7.92 13.40
N ASP A 86 -16.26 -7.04 12.49
CA ASP A 86 -16.28 -7.25 11.05
C ASP A 86 -15.07 -6.53 10.41
N PRO A 87 -14.06 -7.26 9.94
CA PRO A 87 -12.88 -6.67 9.31
C PRO A 87 -13.19 -5.97 7.97
N THR A 88 -14.32 -6.29 7.33
CA THR A 88 -14.74 -5.66 6.06
C THR A 88 -15.21 -4.23 6.27
N HIS A 89 -15.77 -3.92 7.44
CA HIS A 89 -16.35 -2.61 7.76
C HIS A 89 -15.33 -1.46 7.63
N PHE A 90 -14.07 -1.67 8.02
CA PHE A 90 -13.03 -0.65 7.80
C PHE A 90 -12.91 -0.29 6.32
N TYR A 91 -12.87 -1.29 5.44
CA TYR A 91 -12.74 -1.08 4.01
C TYR A 91 -14.00 -0.42 3.42
N GLU A 92 -15.19 -0.69 3.94
CA GLU A 92 -16.43 0.00 3.58
C GLU A 92 -16.38 1.49 3.92
N VAL A 93 -15.98 1.81 5.15
CA VAL A 93 -15.79 3.21 5.58
C VAL A 93 -14.73 3.88 4.71
N LEU A 94 -13.59 3.24 4.46
CA LEU A 94 -12.55 3.77 3.59
C LEU A 94 -13.11 4.05 2.18
N ASN A 95 -13.73 3.06 1.53
CA ASN A 95 -14.31 3.20 0.19
C ASN A 95 -15.33 4.34 0.13
N ASN A 96 -16.18 4.50 1.14
CA ASN A 96 -17.17 5.58 1.18
C ASN A 96 -16.54 6.97 1.38
N ASN A 97 -15.38 7.07 2.04
CA ASN A 97 -14.67 8.33 2.24
C ASN A 97 -13.84 8.78 1.02
N LEU A 98 -13.38 7.85 0.18
CA LEU A 98 -12.46 8.15 -0.94
C LEU A 98 -12.85 9.33 -1.84
N PRO A 99 -14.13 9.58 -2.18
CA PRO A 99 -14.48 10.75 -3.00
C PRO A 99 -14.21 12.10 -2.31
N ASN A 100 -14.23 12.12 -0.98
CA ASN A 100 -14.27 13.34 -0.17
C ASN A 100 -12.94 13.65 0.54
N VAL A 101 -12.02 12.68 0.64
CA VAL A 101 -10.74 12.91 1.33
C VAL A 101 -9.93 14.01 0.66
N ASN A 102 -9.35 14.91 1.45
CA ASN A 102 -8.35 15.85 0.95
C ASN A 102 -7.03 15.11 0.80
N ILE A 103 -6.42 15.21 -0.38
CA ILE A 103 -5.17 14.53 -0.70
C ILE A 103 -4.04 15.55 -0.86
N SER A 104 -2.84 15.13 -0.51
CA SER A 104 -1.57 15.75 -0.87
C SER A 104 -0.67 14.72 -1.55
N GLU A 105 0.41 15.17 -2.20
CA GLU A 105 1.50 14.27 -2.59
C GLU A 105 2.25 13.85 -1.33
N VAL A 106 2.51 12.55 -1.19
CA VAL A 106 3.24 12.01 -0.04
C VAL A 106 4.68 12.55 0.00
N THR A 107 5.09 12.98 1.19
CA THR A 107 6.50 13.31 1.47
C THR A 107 7.28 12.09 1.90
N THR A 108 8.61 12.15 1.82
CA THR A 108 9.47 11.06 2.33
C THR A 108 9.25 10.78 3.81
N THR A 109 8.98 11.81 4.62
CA THR A 109 8.74 11.68 6.05
C THR A 109 7.43 10.96 6.34
N GLU A 110 6.32 11.38 5.71
CA GLU A 110 5.02 10.74 5.86
C GLU A 110 5.06 9.29 5.36
N TYR A 111 5.73 9.05 4.22
CA TYR A 111 5.90 7.71 3.71
C TYR A 111 6.61 6.80 4.72
N ARG A 112 7.74 7.24 5.28
CA ARG A 112 8.48 6.47 6.29
C ARG A 112 7.61 6.22 7.52
N ALA A 113 6.97 7.25 8.05
CA ALA A 113 6.09 7.14 9.22
C ALA A 113 4.99 6.09 9.02
N VAL A 114 4.31 6.09 7.86
CA VAL A 114 3.25 5.11 7.58
C VAL A 114 3.82 3.71 7.29
N SER A 115 4.86 3.62 6.46
CA SER A 115 5.43 2.33 6.04
C SER A 115 6.11 1.56 7.17
N ASP A 116 6.73 2.25 8.13
CA ASP A 116 7.36 1.64 9.30
C ASP A 116 6.35 0.93 10.21
N LEU A 117 5.08 1.32 10.14
CA LEU A 117 3.98 0.71 10.87
C LEU A 117 3.23 -0.32 10.03
N ALA A 118 3.17 -0.12 8.71
CA ALA A 118 2.30 -0.87 7.80
C ALA A 118 2.68 -2.33 7.56
N VAL A 119 3.86 -2.77 7.99
CA VAL A 119 4.38 -4.10 7.68
C VAL A 119 4.50 -4.94 8.96
N SER A 120 3.80 -6.08 8.92
CA SER A 120 3.41 -6.88 10.09
C SER A 120 4.53 -7.61 10.80
N ASN A 121 5.65 -7.86 10.11
CA ASN A 121 6.81 -8.54 10.67
C ASN A 121 8.08 -7.76 10.30
N PHE A 122 9.02 -7.61 11.23
CA PHE A 122 10.30 -6.93 10.96
C PHE A 122 11.08 -7.65 9.85
N GLU A 123 10.96 -8.97 9.75
CA GLU A 123 11.54 -9.76 8.67
C GLU A 123 10.83 -9.55 7.31
N ASP A 124 9.64 -8.95 7.31
CA ASP A 124 8.89 -8.60 6.10
C ASP A 124 8.93 -7.12 5.75
N ARG A 125 9.46 -6.26 6.64
CA ARG A 125 9.87 -4.86 6.39
C ARG A 125 11.08 -4.79 5.46
N ILE A 126 10.93 -5.42 4.30
CA ILE A 126 11.97 -5.46 3.30
C ILE A 126 11.57 -4.50 2.18
N TYR A 127 12.21 -3.35 2.14
CA TYR A 127 11.96 -2.26 1.22
C TYR A 127 12.57 -2.59 -0.15
N PHE A 128 12.00 -2.05 -1.22
CA PHE A 128 12.55 -2.28 -2.56
C PHE A 128 13.99 -1.76 -2.67
N ASN A 129 14.84 -2.53 -3.32
CA ASN A 129 16.23 -2.15 -3.59
C ASN A 129 16.51 -2.03 -5.10
N HIS A 130 16.41 -3.15 -5.82
CA HIS A 130 16.71 -3.19 -7.25
C HIS A 130 15.93 -4.29 -7.97
N TRP A 131 15.98 -4.25 -9.30
CA TRP A 131 15.46 -5.28 -10.16
C TRP A 131 16.53 -6.31 -10.45
N ARG A 132 16.19 -7.59 -10.36
CA ARG A 132 17.06 -8.70 -10.75
C ARG A 132 16.50 -9.42 -11.96
N LYS A 133 17.37 -9.82 -12.88
CA LYS A 133 17.00 -10.58 -14.08
C LYS A 133 16.76 -12.05 -13.76
N ARG A 134 15.60 -12.34 -13.17
CA ARG A 134 15.18 -13.69 -12.79
C ARG A 134 13.66 -13.80 -12.75
N LYS A 135 13.14 -14.96 -13.17
CA LYS A 135 11.72 -15.30 -12.98
C LYS A 135 11.34 -15.30 -11.50
N ILE A 136 10.19 -14.72 -11.19
CA ILE A 136 9.65 -14.67 -9.84
C ILE A 136 9.25 -16.07 -9.36
N SER A 137 9.66 -16.42 -8.14
CA SER A 137 9.27 -17.67 -7.46
C SER A 137 7.99 -17.47 -6.65
N ASP A 138 7.27 -18.54 -6.33
CA ASP A 138 6.03 -18.49 -5.52
C ASP A 138 6.20 -17.71 -4.20
N ARG A 139 7.28 -17.97 -3.45
CA ARG A 139 7.58 -17.22 -2.22
C ARG A 139 7.75 -15.71 -2.45
N GLN A 140 8.28 -15.32 -3.61
CA GLN A 140 8.45 -13.90 -3.98
C GLN A 140 7.15 -13.29 -4.50
N THR A 141 6.23 -14.10 -5.02
CA THR A 141 4.91 -13.65 -5.48
C THR A 141 4.12 -13.02 -4.34
N ASP A 142 3.96 -13.74 -3.22
CA ASP A 142 3.18 -13.26 -2.08
C ASP A 142 3.80 -12.00 -1.48
N LYS A 143 5.14 -12.01 -1.33
CA LYS A 143 5.90 -10.86 -0.86
C LYS A 143 5.77 -9.65 -1.80
N THR A 144 5.76 -9.88 -3.11
CA THR A 144 5.56 -8.81 -4.11
C THR A 144 4.16 -8.24 -4.03
N ILE A 145 3.13 -9.07 -3.86
CA ILE A 145 1.75 -8.59 -3.67
C ILE A 145 1.65 -7.76 -2.39
N GLU A 146 2.21 -8.27 -1.28
CA GLU A 146 2.18 -7.61 0.02
C GLU A 146 2.95 -6.30 0.05
N LEU A 147 4.05 -6.16 -0.70
CA LEU A 147 4.90 -4.96 -0.63
C LEU A 147 4.67 -4.00 -1.77
N LEU A 148 4.42 -4.49 -2.99
CA LEU A 148 4.42 -3.70 -4.21
C LEU A 148 3.11 -3.81 -5.03
N GLY A 149 2.24 -4.75 -4.69
CA GLY A 149 0.91 -4.90 -5.31
C GLY A 149 0.89 -5.75 -6.58
N TYR A 150 -0.32 -6.00 -7.08
CA TYR A 150 -0.56 -6.90 -8.21
C TYR A 150 0.00 -6.37 -9.53
N GLU A 151 0.03 -5.05 -9.73
CA GLU A 151 0.54 -4.45 -10.96
C GLU A 151 2.05 -4.71 -11.13
N VAL A 152 2.81 -4.69 -10.03
CA VAL A 152 4.23 -5.03 -10.05
C VAL A 152 4.45 -6.53 -10.26
N LEU A 153 3.62 -7.38 -9.65
CA LEU A 153 3.67 -8.83 -9.92
C LEU A 153 3.47 -9.14 -11.40
N LYS A 154 2.43 -8.57 -12.02
CA LYS A 154 2.15 -8.75 -13.47
C LYS A 154 3.34 -8.30 -14.31
N PHE A 155 3.95 -7.17 -13.96
CA PHE A 155 5.15 -6.69 -14.63
C PHE A 155 6.32 -7.68 -14.53
N CYS A 156 6.57 -8.23 -13.34
CA CYS A 156 7.62 -9.22 -13.11
C CYS A 156 7.40 -10.50 -13.92
N GLN A 157 6.16 -11.00 -13.95
CA GLN A 157 5.78 -12.18 -14.73
C GLN A 157 5.96 -11.97 -16.23
N ASN A 158 5.62 -10.78 -16.74
CA ASN A 158 5.70 -10.45 -18.16
C ASN A 158 7.13 -10.20 -18.66
N THR A 159 8.03 -9.75 -17.78
CA THR A 159 9.39 -9.33 -18.16
C THR A 159 10.48 -10.29 -17.70
N GLY A 160 10.15 -11.26 -16.84
CA GLY A 160 11.13 -12.18 -16.27
C GLY A 160 12.11 -11.50 -15.30
N ILE A 161 11.68 -10.40 -14.68
CA ILE A 161 12.42 -9.73 -13.60
C ILE A 161 11.80 -10.05 -12.24
N THR A 162 12.57 -9.85 -11.18
CA THR A 162 12.12 -10.02 -9.80
C THR A 162 12.61 -8.84 -8.95
N PRO A 163 11.78 -8.25 -8.08
CA PRO A 163 12.24 -7.25 -7.13
C PRO A 163 13.13 -7.89 -6.07
N VAL A 164 14.21 -7.20 -5.73
CA VAL A 164 15.07 -7.53 -4.60
C VAL A 164 14.80 -6.50 -3.51
N TYR A 165 14.72 -6.99 -2.27
CA TYR A 165 14.33 -6.21 -1.12
C TYR A 165 15.46 -6.15 -0.08
N PHE A 166 15.65 -5.00 0.60
CA PHE A 166 16.53 -4.82 1.77
C PHE A 166 15.81 -4.44 3.08
N PRO A 167 16.36 -4.77 4.26
CA PRO A 167 15.71 -4.55 5.56
C PRO A 167 15.69 -3.07 6.02
N TYR A 168 16.09 -2.14 5.16
CA TYR A 168 16.11 -0.71 5.46
C TYR A 168 15.55 0.11 4.29
N PRO A 169 14.86 1.22 4.55
CA PRO A 169 14.25 2.04 3.52
C PRO A 169 15.30 2.63 2.58
N THR A 170 14.95 2.66 1.30
CA THR A 170 15.77 3.27 0.23
C THR A 170 14.95 4.33 -0.48
N ASP A 171 15.60 5.35 -1.04
CA ASP A 171 14.92 6.36 -1.87
C ASP A 171 14.20 5.74 -3.07
N ARG A 172 14.71 4.59 -3.56
CA ARG A 172 14.09 3.82 -4.64
C ARG A 172 12.73 3.25 -4.28
N THR A 173 12.43 3.05 -2.99
CA THR A 173 11.13 2.54 -2.57
C THR A 173 10.00 3.52 -2.88
N ILE A 174 10.24 4.82 -2.68
CA ILE A 174 9.28 5.86 -3.10
C ILE A 174 9.26 5.99 -4.62
N ALA A 175 10.42 5.89 -5.28
CA ALA A 175 10.50 6.00 -6.73
C ALA A 175 9.64 4.95 -7.45
N ILE A 176 9.69 3.69 -7.00
CA ILE A 176 8.84 2.65 -7.60
C ILE A 176 7.36 2.88 -7.34
N MET A 177 6.98 3.43 -6.19
CA MET A 177 5.57 3.72 -5.88
C MET A 177 5.02 4.81 -6.79
N LYS A 178 5.86 5.77 -7.19
CA LYS A 178 5.50 6.80 -8.16
C LYS A 178 5.36 6.19 -9.55
N ASP A 179 6.37 5.45 -10.01
CA ASP A 179 6.34 4.75 -11.29
C ASP A 179 7.41 3.65 -11.37
N PHE A 180 7.01 2.40 -11.12
CA PHE A 180 7.92 1.25 -11.16
C PHE A 180 8.46 0.95 -12.56
N LYS A 181 7.75 1.33 -13.63
CA LYS A 181 8.20 1.11 -15.01
C LYS A 181 9.29 2.11 -15.37
N LEU A 182 9.12 3.37 -14.95
CA LEU A 182 10.14 4.40 -15.10
C LEU A 182 11.38 4.07 -14.27
N ASP A 183 11.21 3.65 -13.01
CA ASP A 183 12.33 3.22 -12.17
C ASP A 183 13.10 2.05 -12.82
N TYR A 184 12.41 1.05 -13.37
CA TYR A 184 13.04 -0.05 -14.12
C TYR A 184 13.80 0.46 -15.34
N LYS A 185 13.21 1.34 -16.15
CA LYS A 185 13.86 1.91 -17.34
C LYS A 185 15.15 2.66 -17.00
N ASN A 186 15.18 3.34 -15.86
CA ASN A 186 16.31 4.18 -15.45
C ASN A 186 17.47 3.38 -14.83
N HIS A 187 17.20 2.22 -14.23
CA HIS A 187 18.20 1.46 -13.48
C HIS A 187 18.48 0.07 -14.05
N ASN A 188 17.65 -0.41 -14.98
CA ASN A 188 17.64 -1.77 -15.53
C ASN A 188 17.64 -2.87 -14.46
N ALA A 189 17.63 -4.14 -14.92
CA ALA A 189 17.87 -5.28 -14.05
C ALA A 189 19.36 -5.62 -13.98
N ILE A 190 19.81 -5.99 -12.79
CA ILE A 190 21.14 -6.55 -12.54
C ILE A 190 21.03 -8.09 -12.61
N ASP A 191 22.08 -8.76 -13.09
CA ASP A 191 22.13 -10.24 -13.17
C ASP A 191 22.23 -10.91 -11.77
#